data_AF-A0A8S3HGE1-F1
#
_entry.id   AF-A0A8S3HGE1-F1
#
_cell.length_a   1.000
_cell.length_b   1.000
_cell.length_c   1.000
_cell.angle_alpha   90.00
_cell.angle_beta   90.00
_cell.angle_gamma   90.00
#
_symmetry.space_group_name_H-M   'P 1'
#
loop_
_entity.id
_entity.type
_entity.pdbx_description
1 polymer ?
#
loop_
_entity_poly.entity_id
_entity_poly.type
_entity_poly.pdbx_seq_one_letter_code
_entity_poly.pdbx_strand_id
1 'polypeptide(L)'
;MVYELEPMLQPYTSELTIQGINLTSVGHTKNHIIVQIGCDLCTVIHLQADKIICQPPRYRPEKYSKANRLCYSSEHPSIIVTIDNIRAHVGFMIYPKKIIILGVLSGCLFTIVFIVLIIIVIVSLKIRFTQRRSCKTYFCTNSIISHGIQQEKPYLITNSLSAGLPIRSYVNYLQLCYYYNHLTSNKRLFNFKQETMNQYKFLLENNEQLIDFLFKLSIKSNNKNILNNLILTQRYNLKKLFKYNHPLI
;
A
#
# COMPACT_ATOMS: atom_id res chain seq x y z
N MET A 1 -19.46 -53.55 20.68
CA MET A 1 -19.00 -53.38 19.29
C MET A 1 -18.39 -51.99 19.18
N VAL A 2 -17.11 -51.91 18.82
CA VAL A 2 -16.42 -50.63 18.58
C VAL A 2 -16.37 -50.46 17.07
N TYR A 3 -17.04 -49.43 16.55
CA TYR A 3 -16.98 -49.12 15.13
C TYR A 3 -15.76 -48.23 14.91
N GLU A 4 -14.69 -48.79 14.35
CA GLU A 4 -13.50 -48.04 13.97
C GLU A 4 -13.72 -47.50 12.55
N LEU A 5 -14.09 -46.23 12.44
CA LEU A 5 -14.18 -45.51 11.17
C LEU A 5 -12.91 -44.66 11.02
N GLU A 6 -12.19 -44.81 9.92
CA GLU A 6 -11.13 -43.87 9.58
C GLU A 6 -11.74 -42.46 9.46
N PRO A 7 -11.17 -41.44 10.11
CA PRO A 7 -11.75 -40.11 10.11
C PRO A 7 -11.72 -39.52 8.70
N MET A 8 -12.88 -39.48 8.05
CA MET A 8 -13.00 -38.95 6.70
C MET A 8 -13.16 -37.43 6.73
N LEU A 9 -12.40 -36.75 5.87
CA LEU A 9 -12.55 -35.32 5.64
C LEU A 9 -13.55 -35.09 4.51
N GLN A 10 -14.71 -34.51 4.82
CA GLN A 10 -15.82 -34.35 3.87
C GLN A 10 -16.07 -32.88 3.52
N PRO A 11 -16.19 -32.50 2.23
CA PRO A 11 -16.55 -31.15 1.82
C PRO A 11 -18.01 -30.82 2.18
N TYR A 12 -18.31 -29.54 2.42
CA TYR A 12 -19.68 -29.10 2.66
C TYR A 12 -20.57 -29.31 1.43
N THR A 13 -21.67 -30.01 1.64
CA THR A 13 -22.75 -30.27 0.68
C THR A 13 -24.09 -29.93 1.33
N SER A 14 -25.16 -29.77 0.54
CA SER A 14 -26.51 -29.55 1.09
C SER A 14 -27.03 -30.75 1.88
N GLU A 15 -26.51 -31.94 1.60
CA GLU A 15 -26.84 -33.19 2.26
C GLU A 15 -25.57 -33.96 2.59
N LEU A 16 -25.42 -34.35 3.86
CA LEU A 16 -24.33 -35.15 4.38
C LEU A 16 -24.75 -36.62 4.37
N THR A 17 -24.00 -37.47 3.69
CA THR A 17 -24.23 -38.92 3.68
C THR A 17 -23.18 -39.62 4.51
N ILE A 18 -23.62 -40.27 5.60
CA ILE A 18 -22.77 -41.05 6.50
C ILE A 18 -23.06 -42.53 6.22
N GLN A 19 -22.06 -43.28 5.78
CA GLN A 19 -22.18 -44.71 5.53
C GLN A 19 -21.90 -45.51 6.81
N GLY A 20 -22.59 -46.64 6.97
CA GLY A 20 -22.44 -47.55 8.09
C GLY A 20 -23.04 -48.91 7.76
N ILE A 21 -22.96 -49.86 8.71
CA ILE A 21 -23.51 -51.20 8.53
C ILE A 21 -24.56 -51.42 9.63
N ASN A 22 -25.73 -51.95 9.25
CA ASN A 22 -26.80 -52.33 10.17
C ASN A 22 -27.33 -51.18 11.04
N LEU A 23 -27.49 -49.99 10.46
CA LEU A 23 -27.98 -48.80 11.16
C LEU A 23 -29.45 -48.91 11.59
N THR A 24 -30.24 -49.75 10.93
CA THR A 24 -31.69 -49.92 11.17
C THR A 24 -32.07 -51.29 11.74
N SER A 25 -31.12 -52.20 11.95
CA SER A 25 -31.44 -53.60 12.28
C SER A 25 -32.04 -53.80 13.67
N VAL A 26 -31.91 -52.81 14.57
CA VAL A 26 -32.36 -52.87 15.97
C VAL A 26 -33.62 -52.01 16.23
N GLY A 27 -34.37 -51.67 15.18
CA GLY A 27 -35.58 -50.84 15.34
C GLY A 27 -35.29 -49.39 15.73
N HIS A 28 -34.07 -48.91 15.52
CA HIS A 28 -33.75 -47.49 15.71
C HIS A 28 -34.60 -46.64 14.76
N THR A 29 -35.32 -45.68 15.32
CA THR A 29 -36.05 -44.67 14.55
C THR A 29 -35.16 -43.45 14.34
N LYS A 30 -35.58 -42.53 13.46
CA LYS A 30 -34.87 -41.26 13.24
C LYS A 30 -34.64 -40.46 14.53
N ASN A 31 -35.49 -40.64 15.54
CA ASN A 31 -35.42 -39.93 16.82
C ASN A 31 -34.31 -40.45 17.74
N HIS A 32 -33.81 -41.67 17.50
CA HIS A 32 -32.73 -42.28 18.29
C HIS A 32 -31.34 -41.91 17.77
N ILE A 33 -31.27 -41.20 16.64
CA ILE A 33 -30.03 -40.85 15.96
C ILE A 33 -29.83 -39.35 16.04
N ILE A 34 -28.74 -38.94 16.68
CA ILE A 34 -28.33 -37.55 16.79
C ILE A 34 -27.01 -37.41 16.06
N VAL A 35 -27.01 -36.62 14.98
CA VAL A 35 -25.79 -36.27 14.25
C VAL A 35 -25.40 -34.85 14.64
N GLN A 36 -24.21 -34.70 15.22
CA GLN A 36 -23.67 -33.43 15.68
C GLN A 36 -22.48 -33.03 14.82
N ILE A 37 -22.44 -31.77 14.39
CA ILE A 37 -21.33 -31.17 13.63
C ILE A 37 -20.81 -30.00 14.45
N GLY A 38 -19.65 -30.18 15.09
CA GLY A 38 -19.14 -29.22 16.07
C GLY A 38 -20.13 -29.02 17.23
N CYS A 39 -20.65 -27.81 17.43
CA CYS A 39 -21.66 -27.53 18.46
C CYS A 39 -23.11 -27.67 17.97
N ASP A 40 -23.34 -27.77 16.66
CA ASP A 40 -24.66 -27.70 16.06
C ASP A 40 -25.16 -29.09 15.65
N LEU A 41 -26.49 -29.24 15.52
CA LEU A 41 -27.12 -30.49 15.11
C LEU A 41 -27.35 -30.53 13.59
N CYS A 42 -27.11 -31.70 12.99
CA CYS A 42 -27.48 -32.02 11.63
C CYS A 42 -28.90 -32.63 11.62
N THR A 43 -29.80 -32.11 10.80
CA THR A 43 -31.19 -32.60 10.78
C THR A 43 -31.27 -33.87 9.94
N VAL A 44 -31.59 -35.01 10.55
CA VAL A 44 -31.68 -36.30 9.84
C VAL A 44 -32.89 -36.30 8.89
N ILE A 45 -32.63 -36.31 7.58
CA ILE A 45 -33.66 -36.32 6.54
C ILE A 45 -34.12 -37.76 6.27
N HIS A 46 -33.15 -38.64 6.01
CA HIS A 46 -33.41 -40.02 5.63
C HIS A 46 -32.49 -40.97 6.40
N LEU A 47 -33.04 -42.12 6.79
CA LEU A 47 -32.32 -43.21 7.44
C LEU A 47 -32.52 -44.47 6.61
N GLN A 48 -31.42 -45.13 6.23
CA GLN A 48 -31.39 -46.42 5.54
C GLN A 48 -30.54 -47.40 6.35
N ALA A 49 -30.63 -48.69 6.00
CA ALA A 49 -29.89 -49.74 6.71
C ALA A 49 -28.37 -49.55 6.66
N ASP A 50 -27.86 -48.92 5.61
CA ASP A 50 -26.45 -48.73 5.29
C ASP A 50 -26.01 -47.25 5.27
N LYS A 51 -26.95 -46.30 5.36
CA LYS A 51 -26.60 -44.87 5.37
C LYS A 51 -27.56 -43.96 6.12
N ILE A 52 -27.00 -42.88 6.67
CA ILE A 52 -27.71 -41.76 7.28
C ILE A 52 -27.54 -40.55 6.37
N ILE A 53 -28.64 -39.91 5.97
CA ILE A 53 -28.63 -38.67 5.20
C ILE A 53 -29.16 -37.56 6.11
N CYS A 54 -28.34 -36.54 6.37
CA CYS A 54 -28.74 -35.40 7.19
C CYS A 54 -28.39 -34.06 6.53
N GLN A 55 -29.12 -33.02 6.89
CA GLN A 55 -28.88 -31.65 6.42
C GLN A 55 -27.93 -30.93 7.39
N PRO A 56 -26.68 -30.63 6.99
CA PRO A 56 -25.74 -29.91 7.83
C PRO A 56 -26.18 -28.44 8.02
N PRO A 57 -25.74 -27.79 9.11
CA PRO A 57 -25.93 -26.35 9.31
C PRO A 57 -25.43 -25.53 8.12
N ARG A 58 -26.17 -24.50 7.71
CA ARG A 58 -25.80 -23.65 6.55
C ARG A 58 -24.49 -22.88 6.76
N TYR A 59 -24.16 -22.60 8.02
CA TYR A 59 -22.96 -21.86 8.40
C TYR A 59 -22.07 -22.75 9.24
N ARG A 60 -20.76 -22.51 9.16
CA ARG A 60 -19.79 -23.20 10.01
C ARG A 60 -20.16 -22.97 11.48
N PRO A 61 -20.35 -24.04 12.28
CA PRO A 61 -20.57 -23.92 13.71
C PRO A 61 -19.42 -23.18 14.40
N GLU A 62 -19.70 -22.53 15.52
CA GLU A 62 -18.66 -21.91 16.33
C GLU A 62 -17.81 -22.98 17.03
N LYS A 63 -16.54 -22.69 17.30
CA LYS A 63 -15.63 -23.60 18.01
C LYS A 63 -16.07 -23.84 19.46
N TYR A 64 -16.69 -22.84 20.06
CA TYR A 64 -17.14 -22.83 21.44
C TYR A 64 -18.66 -22.80 21.48
N SER A 65 -19.22 -23.60 22.38
CA SER A 65 -20.65 -23.52 22.70
C SER A 65 -20.97 -22.23 23.45
N LYS A 66 -22.25 -21.87 23.55
CA LYS A 66 -22.75 -20.74 24.38
C LYS A 66 -22.30 -20.84 25.85
N ALA A 67 -22.08 -22.06 26.35
CA ALA A 67 -21.53 -22.31 27.69
C ALA A 67 -19.99 -22.28 27.75
N ASN A 68 -19.34 -21.72 26.72
CA ASN A 68 -17.89 -21.62 26.56
C ASN A 68 -17.14 -22.97 26.58
N ARG A 69 -17.82 -24.07 26.24
CA ARG A 69 -17.23 -25.40 26.10
C ARG A 69 -16.69 -25.58 24.69
N LEU A 70 -15.44 -26.04 24.56
CA LEU A 70 -14.83 -26.34 23.27
C LEU A 70 -15.52 -27.56 22.65
N CYS A 71 -16.17 -27.38 21.49
CA CYS A 71 -16.85 -28.48 20.79
C CYS A 71 -15.91 -29.25 19.88
N TYR A 72 -14.91 -28.58 19.31
CA TYR A 72 -13.88 -29.20 18.48
C TYR A 72 -12.58 -28.39 18.52
N SER A 73 -11.44 -29.07 18.59
CA SER A 73 -10.10 -28.46 18.65
C SER A 73 -9.48 -28.24 17.28
N SER A 74 -9.90 -29.03 16.29
CA SER A 74 -9.40 -29.02 14.91
C SER A 74 -9.73 -27.72 14.17
N GLU A 75 -9.09 -27.53 13.00
CA GLU A 75 -9.49 -26.45 12.09
C GLU A 75 -10.97 -26.62 11.74
N HIS A 76 -11.37 -27.82 11.31
CA HIS A 76 -12.72 -28.18 10.86
C HIS A 76 -13.61 -28.77 11.97
N PRO A 77 -14.93 -28.51 11.99
CA PRO A 77 -15.85 -29.14 12.94
C PRO A 77 -15.87 -30.66 12.79
N SER A 78 -15.81 -31.37 13.93
CA SER A 78 -15.94 -32.82 13.98
C SER A 78 -17.38 -33.25 13.76
N ILE A 79 -17.56 -34.40 13.11
CA ILE A 79 -18.83 -35.06 12.87
C ILE A 79 -18.93 -36.22 13.87
N ILE A 80 -19.87 -36.11 14.80
CA ILE A 80 -20.12 -37.10 15.83
C ILE A 80 -21.53 -37.64 15.63
N VAL A 81 -21.65 -38.95 15.53
CA VAL A 81 -22.94 -39.63 15.45
C VAL A 81 -23.19 -40.32 16.78
N THR A 82 -24.34 -40.03 17.38
CA THR A 82 -24.82 -40.68 18.60
C THR A 82 -26.04 -41.51 18.24
N ILE A 83 -25.97 -42.81 18.47
CA ILE A 83 -27.10 -43.75 18.33
C ILE A 83 -27.38 -44.29 19.72
N ASP A 84 -28.53 -43.94 20.28
CA ASP A 84 -28.85 -44.11 21.70
C ASP A 84 -27.77 -43.52 22.62
N ASN A 85 -26.93 -44.38 23.21
CA ASN A 85 -25.84 -43.99 24.12
C ASN A 85 -24.45 -44.22 23.51
N ILE A 86 -24.38 -44.71 22.27
CA ILE A 86 -23.11 -44.99 21.60
C ILE A 86 -22.73 -43.78 20.77
N ARG A 87 -21.55 -43.21 21.07
CA ARG A 87 -20.99 -42.08 20.34
C ARG A 87 -19.84 -42.55 19.46
N ALA A 88 -19.91 -42.24 18.17
CA ALA A 88 -18.86 -42.53 17.20
C ALA A 88 -18.40 -41.25 16.52
N HIS A 89 -17.09 -41.09 16.39
CA HIS A 89 -16.48 -40.01 15.62
C HIS A 89 -16.34 -40.47 14.16
N VAL A 90 -17.02 -39.78 13.24
CA VAL A 90 -17.05 -40.17 11.82
C VAL A 90 -15.97 -39.46 11.02
N GLY A 91 -15.66 -38.20 11.36
CA GLY A 91 -14.74 -37.39 10.58
C GLY A 91 -14.87 -35.90 10.81
N PHE A 92 -14.48 -35.11 9.80
CA PHE A 92 -14.47 -33.65 9.87
C PHE A 92 -15.14 -33.03 8.64
N MET A 93 -15.80 -31.88 8.82
CA MET A 93 -16.49 -31.20 7.73
C MET A 93 -15.80 -29.91 7.27
N ILE A 94 -15.48 -29.81 5.97
CA ILE A 94 -14.86 -28.61 5.39
C ILE A 94 -15.94 -27.63 4.93
N TYR A 95 -16.13 -26.56 5.70
CA TYR A 95 -16.95 -25.42 5.28
C TYR A 95 -16.18 -24.48 4.35
N PRO A 96 -16.83 -23.93 3.31
CA PRO A 96 -16.22 -22.93 2.44
C PRO A 96 -15.84 -21.69 3.27
N LYS A 97 -14.58 -21.26 3.15
CA LYS A 97 -14.10 -20.06 3.84
C LYS A 97 -14.76 -18.82 3.21
N LYS A 98 -15.32 -17.91 4.01
CA LYS A 98 -15.94 -16.64 3.55
C LYS A 98 -14.96 -15.66 2.88
N ILE A 99 -13.70 -16.04 2.67
CA ILE A 99 -12.61 -15.18 2.21
C ILE A 99 -12.85 -14.68 0.78
N ILE A 100 -13.61 -15.42 -0.03
CA ILE A 100 -13.85 -15.08 -1.44
C ILE A 100 -14.58 -13.73 -1.58
N ILE A 101 -15.54 -13.42 -0.70
CA ILE A 101 -16.36 -12.21 -0.83
C ILE A 101 -15.55 -10.95 -0.50
N LEU A 102 -14.69 -11.02 0.51
CA LEU A 102 -13.85 -9.88 0.90
C LEU A 102 -12.76 -9.60 -0.14
N GLY A 103 -12.20 -10.65 -0.75
CA GLY A 103 -11.22 -10.53 -1.83
C GLY A 103 -11.79 -9.86 -3.08
N VAL A 104 -13.02 -10.22 -3.47
CA VAL A 104 -13.70 -9.62 -4.64
C VAL A 104 -13.99 -8.14 -4.40
N LEU A 105 -14.52 -7.78 -3.23
CA LEU A 105 -14.82 -6.38 -2.89
C LEU A 105 -13.54 -5.50 -2.88
N SER A 106 -12.47 -6.02 -2.29
CA SER A 106 -11.17 -5.36 -2.26
C SER A 106 -10.58 -5.21 -3.68
N GLY A 107 -10.70 -6.25 -4.51
CA GLY A 107 -10.23 -6.23 -5.89
C GLY A 107 -10.87 -5.12 -6.73
N CYS A 108 -12.19 -4.93 -6.61
CA CYS A 108 -12.91 -3.87 -7.32
C CYS A 108 -12.47 -2.45 -6.93
N LEU A 109 -12.14 -2.21 -5.66
CA LEU A 109 -11.64 -0.91 -5.22
C LEU A 109 -10.25 -0.61 -5.80
N PHE A 110 -9.35 -1.60 -5.80
CA PHE A 110 -8.01 -1.45 -6.37
C PHE A 110 -8.02 -1.19 -7.87
N THR A 111 -8.90 -1.85 -8.64
CA THR A 111 -8.98 -1.64 -10.09
C THR A 111 -9.46 -0.22 -10.44
N ILE A 112 -10.44 0.31 -9.72
CA ILE A 112 -10.92 1.69 -9.92
C ILE A 112 -9.80 2.70 -9.64
N VAL A 113 -9.09 2.56 -8.50
CA VAL A 113 -7.98 3.44 -8.15
C VAL A 113 -6.85 3.38 -9.18
N PHE A 114 -6.54 2.18 -9.69
CA PHE A 114 -5.52 1.98 -10.71
C PHE A 114 -5.88 2.67 -12.04
N ILE A 115 -7.13 2.56 -12.50
CA ILE A 115 -7.61 3.22 -13.71
C ILE A 115 -7.52 4.76 -13.58
N VAL A 116 -7.93 5.30 -12.42
CA VAL A 116 -7.83 6.75 -12.15
C VAL A 116 -6.38 7.22 -12.21
N LEU A 117 -5.45 6.45 -11.62
CA LEU A 117 -4.01 6.74 -11.69
C LEU A 117 -3.49 6.77 -13.14
N ILE A 118 -3.88 5.80 -13.97
CA ILE A 118 -3.51 5.76 -15.39
C ILE A 118 -4.03 7.01 -16.12
N ILE A 119 -5.29 7.40 -15.90
CA ILE A 119 -5.88 8.59 -16.52
C ILE A 119 -5.09 9.84 -16.13
N ILE A 120 -4.76 10.00 -14.85
CA ILE A 120 -3.95 11.12 -14.36
C ILE A 120 -2.58 11.15 -15.06
N VAL A 121 -1.92 10.01 -15.22
CA VAL A 121 -0.62 9.92 -15.91
C VAL A 121 -0.77 10.33 -17.39
N ILE A 122 -1.78 9.83 -18.10
CA ILE A 122 -2.04 10.16 -19.51
C ILE A 122 -2.27 11.67 -19.67
N VAL A 123 -3.13 12.26 -18.84
CA VAL A 123 -3.41 13.71 -18.85
C VAL A 123 -2.14 14.52 -18.56
N SER A 124 -1.35 14.08 -17.57
CA SER A 124 -0.08 14.73 -17.21
C SER A 124 0.94 14.68 -18.35
N LEU A 125 1.03 13.55 -19.05
CA LEU A 125 1.86 13.40 -20.24
C LEU A 125 1.37 14.31 -21.37
N LYS A 126 0.06 14.34 -21.66
CA LYS A 126 -0.52 15.19 -22.70
C LYS A 126 -0.22 16.67 -22.44
N ILE A 127 -0.39 17.14 -21.20
CA ILE A 127 -0.06 18.52 -20.82
C ILE A 127 1.43 18.80 -21.04
N ARG A 128 2.32 17.90 -20.60
CA ARG A 128 3.77 18.05 -20.83
C ARG A 128 4.12 18.10 -22.33
N PHE A 129 3.49 17.28 -23.15
CA PHE A 129 3.74 17.28 -24.60
C PHE A 129 3.22 18.56 -25.26
N THR A 130 2.03 19.04 -24.90
CA THR A 130 1.49 20.32 -25.41
C THR A 130 2.39 21.49 -25.01
N GLN A 131 2.83 21.54 -23.75
CA GLN A 131 3.70 22.60 -23.25
C GLN A 131 5.07 22.62 -23.95
N ARG A 132 5.62 21.44 -24.28
CA ARG A 132 6.84 21.34 -25.10
C ARG A 132 6.64 21.84 -26.54
N ARG A 133 5.44 21.74 -27.11
CA ARG A 133 5.14 22.29 -28.44
C ARG A 133 5.03 23.81 -28.40
N SER A 134 4.37 24.40 -27.41
CA SER A 134 4.24 25.85 -27.28
C SER A 134 5.57 26.56 -27.01
N CYS A 135 6.50 25.95 -26.26
CA CYS A 135 7.80 26.57 -25.97
C CYS A 135 8.70 26.72 -27.22
N LYS A 136 8.53 25.85 -28.23
CA LYS A 136 9.27 25.99 -29.50
C LYS A 136 8.82 27.21 -30.32
N THR A 137 7.56 27.63 -30.20
CA THR A 137 7.03 28.74 -30.98
C THR A 137 7.55 30.09 -30.49
N TYR A 138 7.79 30.28 -29.19
CA TYR A 138 8.30 31.54 -28.64
C TYR A 138 9.79 31.79 -28.87
N PHE A 139 10.59 30.72 -29.03
CA PHE A 139 12.02 30.87 -29.30
C PHE A 139 12.33 31.30 -30.74
N CYS A 140 11.46 31.01 -31.72
CA CYS A 140 11.67 31.42 -33.11
C CYS A 140 11.28 32.88 -33.41
N THR A 141 10.42 33.49 -32.59
CA THR A 141 10.04 34.91 -32.77
C THR A 141 11.07 35.89 -32.24
N ASN A 142 11.87 35.51 -31.25
CA ASN A 142 12.90 36.41 -30.68
C ASN A 142 14.22 36.40 -31.46
N SER A 143 14.50 35.38 -32.29
CA SER A 143 15.72 35.37 -33.13
C SER A 143 15.64 36.27 -34.36
N ILE A 144 14.44 36.70 -34.78
CA ILE A 144 14.26 37.58 -35.94
C ILE A 144 14.42 39.06 -35.55
N ILE A 145 14.14 39.44 -34.30
CA ILE A 145 14.20 40.84 -33.84
C ILE A 145 15.63 41.27 -33.49
N SER A 146 16.54 40.34 -33.20
CA SER A 146 17.92 40.65 -32.80
C SER A 146 18.92 40.89 -33.94
N HIS A 147 18.50 40.90 -35.22
CA HIS A 147 19.39 41.13 -36.37
C HIS A 147 19.31 42.54 -36.99
N GLY A 148 18.52 43.45 -36.42
CA GLY A 148 18.56 44.87 -36.78
C GLY A 148 19.07 45.69 -35.61
N ILE A 149 20.04 46.58 -35.86
CA ILE A 149 20.70 47.50 -34.91
C ILE A 149 21.98 46.93 -34.27
N GLN A 150 23.04 46.82 -35.07
CA GLN A 150 24.38 47.22 -34.63
C GLN A 150 24.96 48.17 -35.67
N GLN A 151 24.88 49.47 -35.37
CA GLN A 151 25.74 50.49 -35.97
C GLN A 151 26.85 50.82 -34.98
N GLU A 152 28.03 50.98 -35.56
CA GLU A 152 29.36 51.16 -34.96
C GLU A 152 29.45 52.19 -33.84
N LYS A 153 30.33 51.91 -32.87
CA LYS A 153 31.34 52.88 -32.40
C LYS A 153 32.54 52.12 -31.83
N PRO A 154 33.78 52.43 -32.26
CA PRO A 154 34.99 51.87 -31.66
C PRO A 154 35.44 52.76 -30.49
N TYR A 155 35.62 52.18 -29.31
CA TYR A 155 36.38 52.82 -28.24
C TYR A 155 37.56 51.93 -27.89
N LEU A 156 38.76 52.51 -28.02
CA LEU A 156 39.99 52.00 -27.47
C LEU A 156 39.85 51.73 -25.97
N ILE A 157 40.24 50.54 -25.51
CA ILE A 157 40.69 50.34 -24.13
C ILE A 157 42.02 49.58 -24.17
N THR A 158 43.04 50.31 -23.76
CA THR A 158 44.40 49.89 -23.50
C THR A 158 44.48 48.93 -22.32
N ASN A 159 45.47 48.05 -22.38
CA ASN A 159 45.94 47.13 -21.35
C ASN A 159 45.88 47.70 -19.92
N SER A 160 45.15 47.00 -19.04
CA SER A 160 45.57 46.88 -17.65
C SER A 160 45.27 45.47 -17.13
N LEU A 161 46.33 44.94 -16.53
CA LEU A 161 46.53 43.65 -15.90
C LEU A 161 45.56 43.49 -14.71
N SER A 162 45.20 42.24 -14.37
CA SER A 162 44.39 41.85 -13.20
C SER A 162 42.86 41.98 -13.34
N ALA A 163 42.29 41.36 -14.37
CA ALA A 163 40.86 41.02 -14.37
C ALA A 163 40.63 39.81 -13.46
N GLY A 164 40.41 40.06 -12.16
CA GLY A 164 39.82 39.07 -11.28
C GLY A 164 38.52 38.58 -11.91
N LEU A 165 38.40 37.26 -12.12
CA LEU A 165 37.16 36.61 -12.53
C LEU A 165 36.01 37.24 -11.73
N PRO A 166 34.93 37.72 -12.37
CA PRO A 166 33.81 38.27 -11.63
C PRO A 166 33.19 37.13 -10.83
N ILE A 167 33.64 36.99 -9.58
CA ILE A 167 33.01 36.13 -8.59
C ILE A 167 31.68 36.79 -8.30
N ARG A 168 30.66 36.45 -9.09
CA ARG A 168 29.27 36.70 -8.70
C ARG A 168 29.15 36.21 -7.28
N SER A 169 28.63 37.06 -6.38
CA SER A 169 28.46 36.65 -4.99
C SER A 169 27.71 35.32 -4.98
N TYR A 170 28.15 34.38 -4.15
CA TYR A 170 27.59 33.02 -4.10
C TYR A 170 26.06 33.02 -3.97
N VAL A 171 25.51 34.05 -3.31
CA VAL A 171 24.07 34.30 -3.19
C VAL A 171 23.41 34.58 -4.54
N ASN A 172 24.06 35.38 -5.38
CA ASN A 172 23.57 35.71 -6.72
C ASN A 172 23.64 34.51 -7.67
N TYR A 173 24.66 33.65 -7.52
CA TYR A 173 24.75 32.37 -8.25
C TYR A 173 23.64 31.40 -7.82
N LEU A 174 23.41 31.26 -6.51
CA LEU A 174 22.34 30.41 -5.99
C LEU A 174 20.95 30.93 -6.38
N GLN A 175 20.70 32.23 -6.30
CA GLN A 175 19.45 32.83 -6.78
C GLN A 175 19.25 32.54 -8.27
N LEU A 176 20.29 32.65 -9.09
CA LEU A 176 20.19 32.35 -10.52
C LEU A 176 19.86 30.87 -10.76
N CYS A 177 20.54 29.93 -10.09
CA CYS A 177 20.26 28.50 -10.20
C CYS A 177 18.86 28.12 -9.70
N TYR A 178 18.40 28.75 -8.62
CA TYR A 178 17.06 28.52 -8.08
C TYR A 178 15.98 29.11 -9.00
N TYR A 179 16.18 30.32 -9.50
CA TYR A 179 15.25 31.00 -10.41
C TYR A 179 15.15 30.26 -11.76
N TYR A 180 16.28 29.77 -12.28
CA TYR A 180 16.32 28.99 -13.52
C TYR A 180 15.60 27.64 -13.39
N ASN A 181 15.73 26.97 -12.24
CA ASN A 181 14.98 25.74 -11.96
C ASN A 181 13.49 26.01 -11.67
N HIS A 182 13.15 27.18 -11.11
CA HIS A 182 11.76 27.54 -10.82
C HIS A 182 11.00 28.02 -12.08
N LEU A 183 11.67 28.51 -13.11
CA LEU A 183 11.07 28.91 -14.38
C LEU A 183 10.59 27.73 -15.24
N THR A 184 11.07 26.50 -14.99
CA THR A 184 10.64 25.30 -15.71
C THR A 184 9.52 24.52 -15.00
N SER A 185 9.21 24.87 -13.76
CA SER A 185 8.06 24.35 -13.01
C SER A 185 6.91 25.35 -13.13
N ASN A 186 5.83 24.96 -13.82
CA ASN A 186 4.59 25.73 -13.89
C ASN A 186 4.27 26.39 -12.54
N LYS A 187 4.02 27.70 -12.57
CA LYS A 187 3.50 28.49 -11.45
C LYS A 187 2.16 27.92 -10.98
N ARG A 188 2.18 26.82 -10.22
CA ARG A 188 1.24 26.66 -9.13
C ARG A 188 1.83 27.50 -8.02
N LEU A 189 1.30 28.70 -7.85
CA LEU A 189 1.45 29.44 -6.61
C LEU A 189 0.90 28.53 -5.51
N PHE A 190 1.78 27.74 -4.89
CA PHE A 190 1.47 27.21 -3.59
C PHE A 190 1.49 28.43 -2.67
N ASN A 191 0.31 28.91 -2.29
CA ASN A 191 0.15 29.77 -1.13
C ASN A 191 0.50 28.94 0.10
N PHE A 192 1.78 28.60 0.27
CA PHE A 192 2.31 28.21 1.55
C PHE A 192 2.13 29.44 2.44
N LYS A 193 1.20 29.36 3.41
CA LYS A 193 1.09 30.38 4.45
C LYS A 193 2.49 30.56 5.03
N GLN A 194 2.97 31.80 5.12
CA GLN A 194 4.29 32.14 5.69
C GLN A 194 4.58 31.35 6.99
N GLU A 195 3.53 31.15 7.79
CA GLU A 195 3.51 30.36 9.02
C GLU A 195 3.93 28.89 8.84
N THR A 196 3.43 28.21 7.80
CA THR A 196 3.87 26.83 7.47
C THR A 196 5.33 26.77 7.03
N MET A 197 5.83 27.82 6.37
CA MET A 197 7.24 27.88 5.97
C MET A 197 8.16 28.15 7.17
N ASN A 198 7.70 28.96 8.12
CA ASN A 198 8.40 29.19 9.38
C ASN A 198 8.42 27.94 10.26
N GLN A 199 7.31 27.19 10.33
CA GLN A 199 7.26 25.89 11.02
C GLN A 199 8.19 24.87 10.36
N TYR A 200 8.22 24.81 9.03
CA TYR A 200 9.12 23.91 8.31
C TYR A 200 10.60 24.29 8.54
N LYS A 201 10.91 25.59 8.56
CA LYS A 201 12.24 26.10 8.89
C LYS A 201 12.65 25.73 10.32
N PHE A 202 11.75 25.90 11.30
CA PHE A 202 12.00 25.52 12.69
C PHE A 202 12.25 24.01 12.85
N LEU A 203 11.48 23.17 12.14
CA LEU A 203 11.68 21.72 12.14
C LEU A 203 13.00 21.32 11.50
N LEU A 204 13.41 21.98 10.41
CA LEU A 204 14.70 21.74 9.77
C LEU A 204 15.88 22.17 10.64
N GLU A 205 15.74 23.25 11.41
CA GLU A 205 16.82 23.77 12.26
C GLU A 205 16.98 22.99 13.57
N ASN A 206 15.89 22.43 14.11
CA ASN A 206 15.90 21.82 15.45
C ASN A 206 15.72 20.30 15.49
N ASN A 207 15.48 19.63 14.35
CA ASN A 207 15.22 18.20 14.33
C ASN A 207 16.26 17.42 13.52
N GLU A 208 17.32 16.99 14.21
CA GLU A 208 18.41 16.19 13.62
C GLU A 208 17.90 14.88 12.97
N GLN A 209 16.85 14.27 13.53
CA GLN A 209 16.26 13.04 13.00
C GLN A 209 15.59 13.26 11.64
N LEU A 210 14.99 14.43 11.43
CA LEU A 210 14.39 14.81 10.16
C LEU A 210 15.46 15.03 9.08
N ILE A 211 16.60 15.62 9.45
CA ILE A 211 17.75 15.77 8.54
C ILE A 211 18.29 14.40 8.14
N ASP A 212 18.50 13.49 9.10
CA ASP A 212 18.99 12.13 8.83
C ASP A 212 18.01 11.32 7.95
N PHE A 213 16.71 11.47 8.20
CA PHE A 213 15.66 10.86 7.37
C PHE A 213 15.67 11.40 5.93
N LEU A 214 15.78 12.72 5.74
CA LEU A 214 15.89 13.34 4.41
C LEU A 214 17.17 12.90 3.69
N PHE A 215 18.27 12.72 4.41
CA PHE A 215 19.53 12.23 3.86
C PHE A 215 19.39 10.77 3.39
N LYS A 216 18.79 9.90 4.21
CA LYS A 216 18.47 8.50 3.85
C LYS A 216 17.55 8.43 2.63
N LEU A 217 16.51 9.27 2.57
CA LEU A 217 15.62 9.38 1.41
C LEU A 217 16.35 9.82 0.15
N SER A 218 17.24 10.82 0.27
CA SER A 218 18.03 11.33 -0.85
C SER A 218 18.93 10.24 -1.43
N ILE A 219 19.64 9.50 -0.57
CA ILE A 219 20.48 8.35 -0.97
C ILE A 219 19.63 7.28 -1.67
N LYS A 220 18.49 6.90 -1.07
CA LYS A 220 17.60 5.87 -1.61
C LYS A 220 16.98 6.27 -2.96
N SER A 221 16.71 7.56 -3.17
CA SER A 221 16.09 8.06 -4.40
C SER A 221 17.01 8.07 -5.63
N ASN A 222 18.32 7.81 -5.44
CA ASN A 222 19.36 7.90 -6.48
C ASN A 222 19.37 9.23 -7.27
N ASN A 223 18.75 10.27 -6.72
CA ASN A 223 18.60 11.56 -7.39
C ASN A 223 19.77 12.46 -7.01
N LYS A 224 20.85 12.35 -7.80
CA LYS A 224 22.12 13.08 -7.61
C LYS A 224 21.93 14.59 -7.43
N ASN A 225 20.88 15.17 -8.02
CA ASN A 225 20.61 16.61 -7.91
C ASN A 225 20.10 17.01 -6.52
N ILE A 226 19.27 16.19 -5.88
CA ILE A 226 18.76 16.44 -4.53
C ILE A 226 19.89 16.32 -3.51
N LEU A 227 20.72 15.28 -3.66
CA LEU A 227 21.88 15.06 -2.81
C LEU A 227 22.89 16.21 -2.90
N ASN A 228 23.19 16.68 -4.12
CA ASN A 228 24.08 17.82 -4.34
C ASN A 228 23.54 19.10 -3.67
N ASN A 229 22.23 19.36 -3.79
CA ASN A 229 21.63 20.54 -3.15
C ASN A 229 21.64 20.46 -1.62
N LEU A 230 21.41 19.27 -1.04
CA LEU A 230 21.50 19.06 0.40
C LEU A 230 22.93 19.25 0.92
N ILE A 231 23.93 18.69 0.22
CA ILE A 231 25.35 18.86 0.57
C ILE A 231 25.77 20.33 0.46
N LEU A 232 25.34 21.05 -0.57
CA LEU A 232 25.62 22.47 -0.73
C LEU A 232 24.98 23.31 0.40
N THR A 233 23.77 22.95 0.83
CA THR A 233 23.07 23.61 1.95
C THR A 233 23.79 23.36 3.27
N GLN A 234 24.19 22.12 3.56
CA GLN A 234 25.00 21.79 4.73
C GLN A 234 26.34 22.52 4.72
N ARG A 235 27.03 22.57 3.58
CA ARG A 235 28.32 23.26 3.44
C ARG A 235 28.19 24.77 3.63
N TYR A 236 27.10 25.38 3.17
CA TYR A 236 26.80 26.79 3.41
C TYR A 236 26.55 27.07 4.90
N ASN A 237 25.76 26.22 5.57
CA ASN A 237 25.47 26.35 7.00
C ASN A 237 26.73 26.16 7.86
N LEU A 238 27.57 25.18 7.54
CA LEU A 238 28.87 24.99 8.19
C LEU A 238 29.79 26.20 7.97
N LYS A 239 29.86 26.74 6.75
CA LYS A 239 30.69 27.92 6.46
C LYS A 239 30.19 29.16 7.19
N LYS A 240 28.88 29.29 7.39
CA LYS A 240 28.30 30.33 8.24
C LYS A 240 28.70 30.12 9.70
N LEU A 241 28.60 28.89 10.21
CA LEU A 241 29.01 28.52 11.57
C LEU A 241 30.49 28.84 11.84
N PHE A 242 31.40 28.47 10.93
CA PHE A 242 32.83 28.76 11.05
C PHE A 242 33.21 30.23 10.84
N LYS A 243 32.38 31.02 10.14
CA LYS A 243 32.54 32.48 10.09
C LYS A 243 32.20 33.17 11.42
N TYR A 244 31.49 32.48 12.32
CA TYR A 244 31.21 32.92 13.68
C TYR A 244 32.15 32.32 14.72
N ASN A 245 33.35 31.86 14.33
CA ASN A 245 34.42 31.62 15.30
C ASN A 245 34.78 32.96 15.97
N HIS A 246 34.19 33.16 17.15
CA HIS A 246 34.60 34.15 18.13
C HIS A 246 36.09 33.97 18.46
N PRO A 247 36.82 35.06 18.75
CA PRO A 247 38.14 34.95 19.36
C PRO A 247 38.01 34.15 20.66
N LEU A 248 38.78 33.07 20.78
CA LEU A 248 38.96 32.32 22.02
C LEU A 248 39.43 33.29 23.11
N ILE A 249 38.63 33.39 24.19
CA ILE A 249 39.10 33.78 25.52
C ILE A 249 39.65 32.50 26.16
#